data_AF-A0A7I8VUU0-F1
#
_entry.id   AF-A0A7I8VUU0-F1
#
_cell.length_a   1.000
_cell.length_b   1.000
_cell.length_c   1.000
_cell.angle_alpha   90.00
_cell.angle_beta   90.00
_cell.angle_gamma   90.00
#
_symmetry.space_group_name_H-M   'P 1'
#
loop_
_entity.id
_entity.type
_entity.pdbx_description
1 polymer ?
#
loop_
_entity_poly.entity_id
_entity_poly.type
_entity_poly.pdbx_seq_one_letter_code
_entity_poly.pdbx_strand_id
1 'polypeptide(L)'
;MIPYCRGSNSVCRGLSKLLDLSQVIVEPGFCKCPKCFGNWTTERPSRSTITCQHHEFPDRMIQYKFCSEVLSEVTCSAKEKLALVLAANKQGEYWLPYLKESKCLCPSSYFMTGWRQEKIHNLWLYSFGCERRHCARSSSPCVQRYLDRGHSHTVGYEFLCTCPNNFRCPVIHTETQAYNVDGEDERGPYLLDRCRPINQIDD
;
A
#
# COMPACT_ATOMS: atom_id res chain seq x y z
N MET A 1 2.93 19.63 17.13
CA MET A 1 3.45 20.56 16.10
C MET A 1 3.95 19.74 14.92
N ILE A 2 3.54 20.03 13.68
CA ILE A 2 3.96 19.26 12.49
C ILE A 2 5.43 19.62 12.14
N PRO A 3 6.36 18.65 12.04
CA PRO A 3 7.77 18.92 11.77
C PRO A 3 8.01 19.36 10.32
N TYR A 4 9.16 20.00 10.05
CA TYR A 4 9.59 20.22 8.67
C TYR A 4 9.99 18.90 7.99
N CYS A 5 9.73 18.80 6.69
CA CYS A 5 10.08 17.61 5.91
C CYS A 5 11.60 17.39 5.86
N ARG A 6 12.07 16.16 6.13
CA ARG A 6 13.50 15.80 6.21
C ARG A 6 14.12 15.45 4.86
N GLY A 7 13.58 16.00 3.77
CA GLY A 7 14.01 15.72 2.40
C GLY A 7 12.88 15.91 1.41
N SER A 8 13.24 15.96 0.13
CA SER A 8 12.28 16.05 -0.99
C SER A 8 11.37 14.83 -1.09
N ASN A 9 11.90 13.65 -0.74
CA ASN A 9 11.20 12.37 -0.78
C ASN A 9 10.19 12.16 0.35
N SER A 10 10.13 13.06 1.34
CA SER A 10 9.13 12.96 2.41
C SER A 10 7.73 13.23 1.85
N VAL A 11 6.78 12.37 2.20
CA VAL A 11 5.37 12.65 1.97
C VAL A 11 4.97 13.75 2.94
N CYS A 12 4.46 14.86 2.44
CA CYS A 12 4.06 15.99 3.27
C CYS A 12 2.57 15.94 3.64
N ARG A 13 1.74 15.29 2.80
CA ARG A 13 0.29 15.17 2.98
C ARG A 13 -0.25 13.87 2.40
N GLY A 14 -1.25 13.31 3.09
CA GLY A 14 -2.16 12.31 2.55
C GLY A 14 -3.56 12.92 2.37
N LEU A 15 -4.24 12.54 1.31
CA LEU A 15 -5.65 12.85 1.05
C LEU A 15 -6.36 11.53 0.76
N SER A 16 -7.50 11.29 1.34
CA SER A 16 -8.30 10.09 1.05
C SER A 16 -9.65 10.50 0.47
N LYS A 17 -10.17 9.71 -0.48
CA LYS A 17 -11.54 9.86 -0.99
C LYS A 17 -12.15 8.49 -1.27
N LEU A 18 -13.46 8.37 -1.09
CA LEU A 18 -14.20 7.20 -1.54
C LEU A 18 -14.38 7.27 -3.06
N LEU A 19 -14.38 6.13 -3.76
CA LEU A 19 -14.49 6.06 -5.22
C LEU A 19 -15.79 6.69 -5.74
N ASP A 20 -16.88 6.51 -5.00
CA ASP A 20 -18.22 6.96 -5.40
C ASP A 20 -18.58 8.34 -4.87
N LEU A 21 -17.74 8.95 -4.03
CA LEU A 21 -17.99 10.26 -3.43
C LEU A 21 -16.94 11.29 -3.85
N SER A 22 -17.39 12.51 -4.07
CA SER A 22 -16.50 13.65 -4.33
C SER A 22 -15.82 14.18 -3.06
N GLN A 23 -16.24 13.73 -1.88
CA GLN A 23 -15.72 14.20 -0.60
C GLN A 23 -14.27 13.74 -0.40
N VAL A 24 -13.38 14.70 -0.20
CA VAL A 24 -11.96 14.48 0.11
C VAL A 24 -11.76 14.68 1.61
N ILE A 25 -11.19 13.68 2.25
CA ILE A 25 -10.74 13.70 3.63
C ILE A 25 -9.25 14.07 3.61
N VAL A 26 -8.90 15.13 4.35
CA VAL A 26 -7.52 15.57 4.48
C VAL A 26 -6.92 14.89 5.71
N GLU A 27 -5.93 14.02 5.49
CA GLU A 27 -5.24 13.35 6.59
C GLU A 27 -4.41 14.37 7.39
N PRO A 28 -4.16 14.12 8.69
CA PRO A 28 -3.18 14.89 9.46
C PRO A 28 -1.85 14.98 8.69
N GLY A 29 -1.33 16.20 8.54
CA GLY A 29 -0.11 16.42 7.76
C GLY A 29 1.09 15.73 8.41
N PHE A 30 1.88 15.02 7.60
CA PHE A 30 3.05 14.28 8.07
C PHE A 30 4.25 15.21 8.32
N CYS A 31 4.43 16.21 7.46
CA CYS A 31 5.45 17.25 7.60
C CYS A 31 5.05 18.53 6.83
N LYS A 32 5.72 19.66 7.11
CA LYS A 32 5.46 20.95 6.45
C LYS A 32 6.57 21.37 5.48
N CYS A 33 6.17 21.94 4.35
CA CYS A 33 7.02 22.63 3.38
C CYS A 33 6.18 23.60 2.52
N PRO A 34 6.78 24.60 1.85
CA PRO A 34 6.03 25.64 1.14
C PRO A 34 5.13 25.15 -0.01
N LYS A 35 5.50 24.04 -0.66
CA LYS A 35 4.79 23.47 -1.82
C LYS A 35 3.86 22.31 -1.47
N CYS A 36 3.55 22.11 -0.18
CA CYS A 36 2.65 21.05 0.25
C CYS A 36 1.18 21.47 0.19
N PHE A 37 0.55 21.36 -0.98
CA PHE A 37 -0.84 21.77 -1.20
C PHE A 37 -1.85 20.77 -0.60
N GLY A 38 -2.89 21.28 0.08
CA GLY A 38 -3.92 20.46 0.75
C GLY A 38 -5.10 20.01 -0.13
N ASN A 39 -5.13 20.34 -1.42
CA ASN A 39 -6.28 20.06 -2.28
C ASN A 39 -6.04 18.82 -3.15
N TRP A 40 -7.07 18.04 -3.44
CA TRP A 40 -6.97 17.00 -4.47
C TRP A 40 -6.69 17.63 -5.84
N THR A 41 -5.63 17.19 -6.54
CA THR A 41 -5.23 17.81 -7.81
C THR A 41 -5.82 17.09 -9.02
N THR A 42 -5.48 15.83 -9.19
CA THR A 42 -5.88 14.97 -10.31
C THR A 42 -5.80 13.52 -9.87
N GLU A 43 -6.55 12.62 -10.50
CA GLU A 43 -6.37 11.19 -10.27
C GLU A 43 -5.06 10.69 -10.86
N ARG A 44 -4.67 11.21 -12.04
CA ARG A 44 -3.39 10.87 -12.67
C ARG A 44 -2.20 11.33 -11.80
N PRO A 45 -1.23 10.46 -11.52
CA PRO A 45 0.03 10.80 -10.90
C PRO A 45 0.74 11.93 -11.63
N SER A 46 1.42 12.75 -10.86
CA SER A 46 2.41 13.72 -11.34
C SER A 46 3.74 13.42 -10.66
N ARG A 47 4.82 14.09 -11.07
CA ARG A 47 6.13 13.86 -10.46
C ARG A 47 6.22 14.18 -8.96
N SER A 48 5.24 14.90 -8.41
CA SER A 48 5.15 15.27 -7.00
C SER A 48 3.91 14.68 -6.30
N THR A 49 3.14 13.83 -6.99
CA THR A 49 1.87 13.31 -6.48
C THR A 49 1.65 11.87 -6.93
N ILE A 50 1.40 10.97 -5.98
CA ILE A 50 0.94 9.62 -6.28
C ILE A 50 -0.51 9.48 -5.85
N THR A 51 -1.32 8.83 -6.69
CA THR A 51 -2.67 8.41 -6.34
C THR A 51 -2.67 6.88 -6.35
N CYS A 52 -3.02 6.28 -5.22
CA CYS A 52 -2.97 4.85 -5.03
C CYS A 52 -4.26 4.27 -4.44
N GLN A 53 -4.49 2.99 -4.69
CA GLN A 53 -5.53 2.19 -4.06
C GLN A 53 -4.88 1.14 -3.15
N HIS A 54 -5.39 1.03 -1.92
CA HIS A 54 -4.97 0.03 -0.95
C HIS A 54 -5.90 -1.18 -1.02
N HIS A 55 -5.35 -2.38 -0.91
CA HIS A 55 -6.16 -3.62 -0.88
C HIS A 55 -7.09 -3.70 0.34
N GLU A 56 -6.69 -3.12 1.47
CA GLU A 56 -7.47 -3.06 2.71
C GLU A 56 -8.71 -2.17 2.59
N PHE A 57 -8.69 -1.20 1.66
CA PHE A 57 -9.75 -0.23 1.44
C PHE A 57 -10.05 -0.13 -0.06
N PRO A 58 -10.67 -1.16 -0.66
CA PRO A 58 -10.83 -1.26 -2.12
C PRO A 58 -11.74 -0.17 -2.70
N ASP A 59 -12.53 0.48 -1.86
CA ASP A 59 -13.44 1.59 -2.13
C ASP A 59 -12.79 2.97 -1.94
N ARG A 60 -11.52 3.02 -1.52
CA ARG A 60 -10.79 4.27 -1.24
C ARG A 60 -9.61 4.47 -2.17
N MET A 61 -9.45 5.73 -2.57
CA MET A 61 -8.21 6.23 -3.16
C MET A 61 -7.49 7.12 -2.17
N ILE A 62 -6.17 6.96 -2.12
CA ILE A 62 -5.29 7.77 -1.30
C ILE A 62 -4.35 8.52 -2.23
N GLN A 63 -4.20 9.82 -2.03
CA GLN A 63 -3.24 10.65 -2.74
C GLN A 63 -2.17 11.11 -1.76
N TYR A 64 -0.92 10.73 -2.04
CA TYR A 64 0.24 11.22 -1.29
C TYR A 64 0.94 12.31 -2.08
N LYS A 65 1.33 13.37 -1.38
CA LYS A 65 2.00 14.54 -1.96
C LYS A 65 3.39 14.75 -1.42
N PHE A 66 4.27 15.20 -2.30
CA PHE A 66 5.67 15.51 -2.01
C PHE A 66 5.94 17.00 -2.18
N CYS A 67 7.00 17.48 -1.53
CA CYS A 67 7.39 18.89 -1.58
C CYS A 67 8.02 19.32 -2.92
N SER A 68 8.46 18.37 -3.72
CA SER A 68 9.07 18.59 -5.03
C SER A 68 8.80 17.39 -5.94
N GLU A 69 9.25 17.49 -7.18
CA GLU A 69 9.26 16.37 -8.12
C GLU A 69 10.29 15.33 -7.66
N VAL A 70 9.81 14.13 -7.32
CA VAL A 70 10.63 13.02 -6.79
C VAL A 70 10.36 11.69 -7.47
N LEU A 71 9.29 11.59 -8.26
CA LEU A 71 9.01 10.39 -9.04
C LEU A 71 9.81 10.39 -10.34
N SER A 72 10.07 9.18 -10.82
CA SER A 72 10.71 8.90 -12.10
C SER A 72 10.01 9.61 -13.27
N GLU A 73 10.80 10.02 -14.26
CA GLU A 73 10.29 10.53 -15.55
C GLU A 73 9.93 9.39 -16.51
N VAL A 74 10.43 8.19 -16.25
CA VAL A 74 10.19 7.01 -17.08
C VAL A 74 8.79 6.49 -16.79
N THR A 75 7.96 6.35 -17.82
CA THR A 75 6.62 5.73 -17.67
C THR A 75 6.77 4.21 -17.59
N CYS A 76 5.99 3.57 -16.73
CA CYS A 76 6.08 2.13 -16.54
C CYS A 76 5.71 1.34 -17.81
N SER A 77 6.47 0.28 -18.07
CA SER A 77 6.10 -0.69 -19.09
C SER A 77 4.96 -1.59 -18.60
N ALA A 78 4.22 -2.22 -19.53
CA ALA A 78 3.18 -3.21 -19.19
C ALA A 78 3.75 -4.46 -18.46
N LYS A 79 5.07 -4.67 -18.50
CA LYS A 79 5.72 -5.80 -17.82
C LYS A 79 6.22 -5.44 -16.41
N GLU A 80 6.19 -4.16 -16.04
CA GLU A 80 6.71 -3.70 -14.77
C GLU A 80 5.79 -4.13 -13.62
N LYS A 81 6.26 -5.04 -12.77
CA LYS A 81 5.49 -5.49 -11.60
C LYS A 81 5.58 -4.52 -10.42
N LEU A 82 6.65 -3.73 -10.35
CA LEU A 82 6.93 -2.81 -9.25
C LEU A 82 7.29 -1.43 -9.83
N ALA A 83 6.48 -0.43 -9.51
CA ALA A 83 6.67 0.95 -9.96
C ALA A 83 7.36 1.82 -8.89
N LEU A 84 6.96 1.68 -7.63
CA LEU A 84 7.56 2.42 -6.51
C LEU A 84 7.44 1.69 -5.18
N VAL A 85 8.23 2.16 -4.20
CA VAL A 85 8.18 1.74 -2.80
C VAL A 85 8.08 2.97 -1.90
N LEU A 86 7.03 3.02 -1.10
CA LEU A 86 6.95 3.92 0.04
C LEU A 86 7.49 3.21 1.28
N ALA A 87 8.27 3.93 2.08
CA ALA A 87 8.66 3.48 3.41
C ALA A 87 8.00 4.36 4.46
N ALA A 88 7.61 3.79 5.58
CA ALA A 88 7.10 4.53 6.72
C ALA A 88 7.71 4.01 8.02
N ASN A 89 8.12 4.93 8.89
CA ASN A 89 8.40 4.65 10.30
C ASN A 89 7.29 5.23 11.16
N LYS A 90 7.03 4.58 12.29
CA LYS A 90 6.18 5.11 13.35
C LYS A 90 7.06 5.88 14.35
N GLN A 91 6.75 7.16 14.59
CA GLN A 91 7.37 8.01 15.61
C GLN A 91 6.30 8.49 16.59
N GLY A 92 6.24 7.85 17.77
CA GLY A 92 5.11 8.02 18.68
C GLY A 92 3.83 7.52 18.02
N GLU A 93 2.78 8.34 17.97
CA GLU A 93 1.51 7.99 17.30
C GLU A 93 1.46 8.33 15.80
N TYR A 94 2.53 8.91 15.25
CA TYR A 94 2.54 9.40 13.86
C TYR A 94 3.31 8.48 12.94
N TRP A 95 2.74 8.23 11.76
CA TRP A 95 3.43 7.62 10.63
C TRP A 95 4.12 8.71 9.82
N LEU A 96 5.37 8.48 9.41
CA LEU A 96 6.13 9.41 8.57
C LEU A 96 6.51 8.73 7.26
N PRO A 97 5.61 8.71 6.26
CA PRO A 97 5.87 8.08 4.98
C PRO A 97 6.84 8.91 4.13
N TYR A 98 7.68 8.22 3.37
CA TYR A 98 8.58 8.80 2.38
C TYR A 98 8.77 7.85 1.20
N LEU A 99 9.13 8.40 0.05
CA LEU A 99 9.48 7.63 -1.13
C LEU A 99 10.87 7.02 -0.93
N LYS A 100 10.93 5.69 -0.84
CA LYS A 100 12.19 4.93 -0.75
C LYS A 100 12.75 4.65 -2.14
N GLU A 101 11.87 4.33 -3.10
CA GLU A 101 12.26 3.99 -4.46
C GLU A 101 11.17 4.41 -5.46
N SER A 102 11.56 4.93 -6.63
CA SER A 102 10.67 5.16 -7.78
C SER A 102 11.37 4.68 -9.04
N LYS A 103 10.89 3.58 -9.60
CA LYS A 103 11.41 3.01 -10.86
C LYS A 103 10.79 3.70 -12.05
N CYS A 104 9.47 3.86 -12.01
CA CYS A 104 8.70 4.43 -13.10
C CYS A 104 7.40 5.07 -12.61
N LEU A 105 6.79 5.89 -13.47
CA LEU A 105 5.51 6.56 -13.26
C LEU A 105 4.38 5.73 -13.88
N CYS A 106 3.37 5.38 -13.09
CA CYS A 106 2.17 4.74 -13.61
C CYS A 106 1.32 5.73 -14.41
N PRO A 107 0.76 5.34 -15.57
CA PRO A 107 -0.01 6.24 -16.43
C PRO A 107 -1.39 6.62 -15.85
N SER A 108 -1.95 5.81 -14.96
CA SER A 108 -3.29 5.99 -14.38
C SER A 108 -3.27 6.13 -12.87
N SER A 109 -3.03 5.05 -12.13
CA SER A 109 -2.99 4.98 -10.67
C SER A 109 -2.01 3.90 -10.23
N TYR A 110 -1.61 3.98 -8.96
CA TYR A 110 -0.82 2.93 -8.31
C TYR A 110 -1.73 1.96 -7.57
N PHE A 111 -1.40 0.68 -7.59
CA PHE A 111 -2.07 -0.35 -6.83
C PHE A 111 -1.06 -1.00 -5.89
N MET A 112 -1.40 -1.09 -4.61
CA MET A 112 -0.52 -1.73 -3.64
C MET A 112 -0.36 -3.21 -3.99
N THR A 113 0.86 -3.66 -4.24
CA THR A 113 1.18 -5.07 -4.54
C THR A 113 1.59 -5.84 -3.30
N GLY A 114 1.90 -5.15 -2.20
CA GLY A 114 2.22 -5.78 -0.93
C GLY A 114 2.82 -4.82 0.06
N TRP A 115 3.03 -5.29 1.28
CA TRP A 115 3.86 -4.61 2.26
C TRP A 115 4.71 -5.58 3.05
N ARG A 116 5.82 -5.10 3.63
CA ARG A 116 6.64 -5.90 4.55
C ARG A 116 7.29 -5.05 5.63
N GLN A 117 7.53 -5.64 6.79
CA GLN A 117 8.27 -5.00 7.88
C GLN A 117 9.76 -5.35 7.82
N GLU A 118 10.60 -4.33 7.70
CA GLU A 118 12.06 -4.43 7.75
C GLU A 118 12.54 -4.22 9.19
N LYS A 119 12.83 -5.33 9.90
CA LYS A 119 13.12 -5.33 11.34
C LYS A 119 14.33 -4.47 11.73
N ILE A 120 15.40 -4.45 10.91
CA ILE A 120 16.66 -3.74 11.22
C ILE A 120 16.43 -2.24 11.42
N HIS A 121 15.48 -1.66 10.68
CA HIS A 121 15.19 -0.22 10.73
C HIS A 121 13.79 0.11 11.24
N ASN A 122 13.04 -0.92 11.68
CA ASN A 122 11.62 -0.82 12.03
C ASN A 122 10.81 -0.04 10.96
N LEU A 123 11.04 -0.37 9.69
CA LEU A 123 10.39 0.28 8.55
C LEU A 123 9.31 -0.60 7.95
N TRP A 124 8.20 0.02 7.61
CA TRP A 124 7.14 -0.59 6.82
C TRP A 124 7.35 -0.20 5.37
N LEU A 125 7.55 -1.18 4.50
CA LEU A 125 7.77 -0.98 3.07
C LEU A 125 6.52 -1.37 2.31
N TYR A 126 5.87 -0.40 1.67
CA TYR A 126 4.68 -0.57 0.85
C TYR A 126 5.07 -0.54 -0.61
N SER A 127 4.82 -1.64 -1.32
CA SER A 127 5.16 -1.81 -2.73
C SER A 127 3.95 -1.51 -3.60
N PHE A 128 4.17 -0.83 -4.72
CA PHE A 128 3.10 -0.44 -5.63
C PHE A 128 3.45 -0.77 -7.08
N GLY A 129 2.47 -1.21 -7.85
CA GLY A 129 2.53 -1.44 -9.30
C GLY A 129 1.45 -0.65 -10.04
N CYS A 130 1.39 -0.77 -11.37
CA CYS A 130 0.42 -0.05 -12.19
C CYS A 130 -0.79 -0.88 -12.60
N GLU A 131 -0.68 -2.21 -12.57
CA GLU A 131 -1.75 -3.11 -13.00
C GLU A 131 -2.45 -3.74 -11.81
N ARG A 132 -3.76 -3.59 -11.78
CA ARG A 132 -4.62 -4.33 -10.86
C ARG A 132 -4.96 -5.68 -11.49
N ARG A 133 -4.35 -6.75 -10.99
CA ARG A 133 -4.70 -8.11 -11.41
C ARG A 133 -6.03 -8.51 -10.77
N HIS A 134 -6.92 -9.15 -11.53
CA HIS A 134 -8.18 -9.67 -11.03
C HIS A 134 -8.11 -11.18 -10.85
N CYS A 135 -8.70 -11.70 -9.77
CA CYS A 135 -8.72 -13.12 -9.49
C CYS A 135 -9.65 -13.84 -10.47
N ALA A 136 -9.22 -15.00 -10.99
CA ALA A 136 -9.98 -15.74 -11.98
C ALA A 136 -11.31 -16.30 -11.45
N ARG A 137 -11.36 -16.64 -10.15
CA ARG A 137 -12.51 -17.25 -9.47
C ARG A 137 -12.68 -16.73 -8.05
N SER A 138 -13.88 -16.87 -7.51
CA SER A 138 -14.28 -16.49 -6.16
C SER A 138 -13.54 -17.20 -5.01
N SER A 139 -12.81 -18.29 -5.28
CA SER A 139 -12.00 -19.04 -4.30
C SER A 139 -10.50 -19.05 -4.62
N SER A 140 -10.07 -18.16 -5.52
CA SER A 140 -8.65 -18.04 -5.89
C SER A 140 -7.84 -17.54 -4.69
N PRO A 141 -6.58 -17.98 -4.52
CA PRO A 141 -5.63 -17.31 -3.65
C PRO A 141 -5.51 -15.85 -4.07
N CYS A 142 -5.68 -14.94 -3.12
CA CYS A 142 -5.68 -13.51 -3.37
C CYS A 142 -4.52 -12.79 -2.69
N VAL A 143 -3.95 -13.38 -1.64
CA VAL A 143 -2.79 -12.82 -0.95
C VAL A 143 -1.92 -13.94 -0.38
N GLN A 144 -0.60 -13.74 -0.43
CA GLN A 144 0.37 -14.49 0.35
C GLN A 144 0.70 -13.69 1.62
N ARG A 145 0.43 -14.27 2.78
CA ARG A 145 0.72 -13.67 4.09
C ARG A 145 2.03 -14.25 4.61
N TYR A 146 3.05 -13.43 4.73
CA TYR A 146 4.36 -13.85 5.23
C TYR A 146 4.39 -13.79 6.75
N LEU A 147 4.92 -14.85 7.37
CA LEU A 147 5.07 -14.96 8.81
C LEU A 147 6.53 -14.76 9.24
N ASP A 148 6.72 -14.40 10.49
CA ASP A 148 8.03 -14.48 11.11
C ASP A 148 8.47 -15.95 11.28
N ARG A 149 9.74 -16.17 11.62
CA ARG A 149 10.29 -17.54 11.80
C ARG A 149 9.61 -18.35 12.91
N GLY A 150 8.90 -17.69 13.83
CA GLY A 150 8.11 -18.33 14.88
C GLY A 150 6.72 -18.74 14.40
N HIS A 151 6.33 -18.39 13.17
CA HIS A 151 5.00 -18.60 12.59
C HIS A 151 3.87 -17.98 13.43
N SER A 152 4.18 -16.94 14.20
CA SER A 152 3.24 -16.33 15.15
C SER A 152 2.79 -14.95 14.72
N HIS A 153 3.60 -14.23 13.94
CA HIS A 153 3.31 -12.86 13.55
C HIS A 153 3.40 -12.64 12.05
N THR A 154 2.48 -11.85 11.52
CA THR A 154 2.47 -11.40 10.13
C THR A 154 3.54 -10.33 9.93
N VAL A 155 4.50 -10.60 9.05
CA VAL A 155 5.60 -9.67 8.72
C VAL A 155 5.46 -9.06 7.33
N GLY A 156 4.49 -9.50 6.55
CA GLY A 156 4.19 -8.91 5.25
C GLY A 156 3.05 -9.58 4.50
N TYR A 157 2.65 -8.94 3.42
CA TYR A 157 1.72 -9.46 2.43
C TYR A 157 2.24 -9.25 1.02
N GLU A 158 1.95 -10.20 0.13
CA GLU A 158 1.98 -10.03 -1.32
C GLU A 158 0.57 -10.25 -1.89
N PHE A 159 0.00 -9.21 -2.46
CA PHE A 159 -1.32 -9.26 -3.10
C PHE A 159 -1.19 -9.84 -4.51
N LEU A 160 -1.81 -11.01 -4.70
CA LEU A 160 -1.74 -11.75 -5.95
C LEU A 160 -2.76 -11.23 -6.96
N CYS A 161 -3.96 -10.90 -6.48
CA CYS A 161 -5.07 -10.41 -7.29
C CYS A 161 -6.18 -9.76 -6.44
N THR A 162 -7.05 -9.03 -7.11
CA THR A 162 -8.28 -8.45 -6.56
C THR A 162 -9.42 -9.44 -6.72
N CYS A 163 -10.11 -9.73 -5.61
CA CYS A 163 -11.28 -10.60 -5.61
C CYS A 163 -12.44 -10.04 -6.46
N PRO A 164 -13.27 -10.92 -7.06
CA PRO A 164 -14.45 -10.49 -7.81
C PRO A 164 -15.52 -9.84 -6.90
N ASN A 165 -16.51 -9.20 -7.52
CA ASN A 165 -17.61 -8.54 -6.81
C ASN A 165 -18.28 -9.47 -5.78
N ASN A 166 -18.61 -8.93 -4.62
CA ASN A 166 -19.16 -9.64 -3.45
C ASN A 166 -18.16 -10.56 -2.71
N PHE A 167 -16.89 -10.56 -3.10
CA PHE A 167 -15.82 -11.25 -2.39
C PHE A 167 -14.75 -10.27 -1.91
N ARG A 168 -14.12 -10.59 -0.78
CA ARG A 168 -12.99 -9.86 -0.21
C ARG A 168 -11.81 -10.80 0.02
N CYS A 169 -10.60 -10.23 0.01
CA CYS A 169 -9.41 -10.93 0.44
C CYS A 169 -9.22 -10.69 1.93
N PRO A 170 -9.10 -11.72 2.79
CA PRO A 170 -8.93 -11.53 4.22
C PRO A 170 -7.51 -11.02 4.49
N VAL A 171 -7.42 -9.79 5.01
CA VAL A 171 -6.16 -9.09 5.31
C VAL A 171 -6.03 -8.68 6.77
N ILE A 172 -7.12 -8.84 7.53
CA ILE A 172 -7.17 -8.62 8.97
C ILE A 172 -7.32 -9.99 9.60
N HIS A 173 -6.32 -10.42 10.36
CA HIS A 173 -6.35 -11.69 11.09
C HIS A 173 -6.05 -11.43 12.56
N THR A 174 -6.83 -12.05 13.44
CA THR A 174 -6.54 -12.07 14.88
C THR A 174 -5.41 -13.07 15.12
N GLU A 175 -4.24 -12.60 15.53
CA GLU A 175 -3.06 -13.45 15.79
C GLU A 175 -3.21 -14.15 17.15
N THR A 176 -4.01 -15.22 17.19
CA THR A 176 -4.32 -15.92 18.44
C THR A 176 -3.53 -17.23 18.62
N GLN A 177 -3.00 -17.84 17.55
CA GLN A 177 -2.27 -19.12 17.60
C GLN A 177 -1.22 -19.24 16.49
N ALA A 178 -0.26 -20.17 16.66
CA ALA A 178 0.73 -20.51 15.64
C ALA A 178 0.03 -21.13 14.41
N TYR A 179 0.39 -20.67 13.23
CA TYR A 179 -0.26 -21.09 11.98
C TYR A 179 0.42 -22.32 11.36
N ASN A 180 -0.37 -23.17 10.71
CA ASN A 180 0.14 -24.18 9.78
C ASN A 180 0.45 -23.50 8.44
N VAL A 181 1.73 -23.42 8.07
CA VAL A 181 2.19 -22.73 6.85
C VAL A 181 1.77 -23.49 5.59
N ASP A 182 1.43 -22.74 4.52
CA ASP A 182 1.11 -23.31 3.21
C ASP A 182 2.38 -23.53 2.36
N GLY A 183 3.46 -22.80 2.65
CA GLY A 183 4.74 -22.93 1.97
C GLY A 183 5.81 -21.97 2.50
N GLU A 184 6.98 -21.97 1.86
CA GLU A 184 8.11 -21.08 2.14
C GLU A 184 8.79 -20.68 0.84
N ASP A 185 9.15 -19.39 0.71
CA ASP A 185 9.92 -18.86 -0.42
C ASP A 185 11.10 -17.98 0.06
N GLU A 186 11.74 -17.25 -0.85
CA GLU A 186 12.87 -16.35 -0.55
C GLU A 186 12.57 -15.26 0.50
N ARG A 187 11.30 -14.94 0.74
CA ARG A 187 10.84 -13.97 1.75
C ARG A 187 10.46 -14.64 3.07
N GLY A 188 10.31 -15.96 3.09
CA GLY A 188 10.06 -16.76 4.28
C GLY A 188 8.77 -17.59 4.21
N PRO A 189 8.37 -18.18 5.35
CA PRO A 189 7.16 -18.98 5.45
C PRO A 189 5.91 -18.13 5.19
N TYR A 190 4.93 -18.69 4.51
CA TYR A 190 3.70 -17.97 4.16
C TYR A 190 2.43 -18.82 4.27
N LEU A 191 1.31 -18.11 4.33
CA LEU A 191 -0.05 -18.62 4.22
C LEU A 191 -0.71 -18.08 2.96
N LEU A 192 -1.57 -18.86 2.34
CA LEU A 192 -2.38 -18.52 1.17
C LEU A 192 -3.82 -18.27 1.58
N ASP A 193 -4.13 -16.99 1.66
CA ASP A 193 -5.50 -16.55 1.87
C ASP A 193 -6.24 -16.45 0.53
N ARG A 194 -7.51 -16.83 0.56
CA ARG A 194 -8.37 -16.93 -0.63
C ARG A 194 -9.50 -15.92 -0.54
N CYS A 195 -10.03 -15.56 -1.70
CA CYS A 195 -11.25 -14.77 -1.76
C CYS A 195 -12.39 -15.46 -0.99
N ARG A 196 -13.10 -14.68 -0.17
CA ARG A 196 -14.26 -15.12 0.63
C ARG A 196 -15.43 -14.16 0.45
N PRO A 197 -16.70 -14.61 0.56
CA PRO A 197 -17.86 -13.72 0.54
C PRO A 197 -17.74 -12.59 1.58
N ILE A 198 -18.14 -11.37 1.24
CA ILE A 198 -18.05 -10.21 2.15
C ILE A 198 -18.85 -10.43 3.46
N ASN A 199 -19.93 -11.21 3.41
CA ASN A 199 -20.81 -11.45 4.56
C ASN A 199 -20.33 -12.55 5.51
N GLN A 200 -19.20 -13.22 5.22
CA GLN A 200 -18.57 -14.10 6.19
C GLN A 200 -17.78 -13.25 7.18
N ILE A 201 -18.24 -13.22 8.43
CA ILE A 201 -17.52 -12.65 9.57
C ILE A 201 -16.27 -13.51 9.78
N ASP A 202 -15.11 -12.87 9.87
CA ASP A 202 -13.88 -13.56 10.24
C ASP A 202 -13.94 -13.78 11.76
N ASP A 203 -14.16 -15.03 12.18
CA ASP A 203 -14.01 -15.48 13.57
C ASP A 203 -12.53 -15.57 13.98
#